data_AF-A0A2N1R7M5-F1
#
_entry.id   AF-A0A2N1R7M5-F1
#
_cell.length_a   1.000
_cell.length_b   1.000
_cell.length_c   1.000
_cell.angle_alpha   90.00
_cell.angle_beta   90.00
_cell.angle_gamma   90.00
#
_symmetry.space_group_name_H-M   'P 1'
#
loop_
_entity.id
_entity.type
_entity.pdbx_description
1 polymer ?
#
loop_
_entity_poly.entity_id
_entity_poly.type
_entity_poly.pdbx_seq_one_letter_code
_entity_poly.pdbx_strand_id
1 'polypeptide(L)'
;MDTIRKLEILSDAAKYDASCSSSGSARPALSGGLGNGAVGGICHTWAADGRCVSLLKVLLSNACAWDCAYCVNRRSNDVSRAGFEPEELVRLVIDFYKRNYIEGAFLSSGVTGCPDTTMERLISVARTLRVRERWNGYLHLKAIPGASEQLVAEAARWADRVSVNIELPSAESLGSVAPDKSPRAIFSVMRSLARAGGFEPRRLLPTDVTPSSVPSSNPGSTAFGNLPAVSGAAAERVPVYDVRLASTDRPSVMEVRKDRRRNPEAAVLPAGQSTQLVVGASPESDAVILGLAENLYLAYDGRRVYYSAFVPTTPDPRVPALPGPPLLREHRLYQADWLFRFYGFKADEILSADRPFLDADLDPKCAWALRNLDRFPVDVNRADYLELLRVPGIGPRSASRILRARSGSALKPEALQALGVVMKRAAFFVTCSGTVPRIAGSMKSANPEAAFARAALVDGAREKLGGTQLEFDWDASA
;
A
#
# COMPACT_ATOMS: atom_id res chain seq x y z
N MET A 1 25.96 -10.37 -21.22
CA MET A 1 24.64 -10.94 -20.83
C MET A 1 23.63 -10.51 -21.88
N ASP A 2 22.87 -11.44 -22.45
CA ASP A 2 21.83 -11.11 -23.43
C ASP A 2 20.58 -10.47 -22.78
N THR A 3 19.68 -9.93 -23.60
CA THR A 3 18.49 -9.20 -23.16
C THR A 3 17.49 -10.09 -22.41
N ILE A 4 17.35 -11.37 -22.78
CA ILE A 4 16.42 -12.30 -22.13
C ILE A 4 16.90 -12.59 -20.70
N ARG A 5 18.19 -12.90 -20.55
CA ARG A 5 18.79 -13.15 -19.24
C ARG A 5 18.76 -11.92 -18.34
N LYS A 6 18.98 -10.72 -18.90
CA LYS A 6 18.78 -9.46 -18.16
C LYS A 6 17.34 -9.29 -17.71
N LEU A 7 16.37 -9.55 -18.60
CA LEU A 7 14.95 -9.44 -18.27
C LEU A 7 14.56 -10.39 -17.13
N GLU A 8 15.03 -11.63 -17.14
CA GLU A 8 14.79 -12.59 -16.05
C GLU A 8 15.27 -12.03 -14.70
N ILE A 9 16.55 -11.63 -14.63
CA ILE A 9 17.17 -11.13 -13.40
C ILE A 9 16.48 -9.84 -12.92
N LEU A 10 16.22 -8.90 -13.82
CA LEU A 10 15.71 -7.58 -13.47
C LEU A 10 14.21 -7.58 -13.18
N SER A 11 13.45 -8.51 -13.77
CA SER A 11 12.04 -8.71 -13.44
C SER A 11 11.86 -9.41 -12.10
N ASP A 12 12.69 -10.41 -11.80
CA ASP A 12 12.67 -11.09 -10.51
C ASP A 12 13.06 -10.10 -9.39
N ALA A 13 14.11 -9.31 -9.59
CA ALA A 13 14.52 -8.27 -8.66
C ALA A 13 13.44 -7.18 -8.45
N ALA A 14 12.59 -6.92 -9.46
CA ALA A 14 11.50 -5.96 -9.36
C ALA A 14 10.29 -6.48 -8.57
N LYS A 15 10.17 -7.79 -8.28
CA LYS A 15 8.97 -8.36 -7.64
C LYS A 15 8.63 -7.74 -6.29
N TYR A 16 9.64 -7.28 -5.55
CA TYR A 16 9.53 -6.64 -4.23
C TYR A 16 8.98 -5.19 -4.25
N ASP A 17 8.90 -4.54 -5.42
CA ASP A 17 8.21 -3.25 -5.56
C ASP A 17 6.69 -3.47 -5.60
N ALA A 18 5.96 -3.12 -4.55
CA ALA A 18 4.51 -3.24 -4.52
C ALA A 18 3.87 -2.16 -5.41
N SER A 19 3.62 -2.50 -6.67
CA SER A 19 2.90 -1.63 -7.63
C SER A 19 1.81 -2.37 -8.43
N CYS A 20 1.87 -3.71 -8.49
CA CYS A 20 0.89 -4.58 -9.15
C CYS A 20 0.56 -5.79 -8.27
N SER A 21 -0.67 -6.32 -8.37
CA SER A 21 -1.16 -7.37 -7.47
C SER A 21 -0.99 -8.80 -7.98
N SER A 22 -0.22 -9.05 -9.05
CA SER A 22 -0.17 -10.38 -9.70
C SER A 22 1.23 -10.93 -10.03
N SER A 23 2.32 -10.23 -9.66
CA SER A 23 3.68 -10.72 -9.97
C SER A 23 4.03 -11.88 -9.05
N GLY A 24 4.02 -13.12 -9.57
CA GLY A 24 4.41 -14.33 -8.81
C GLY A 24 3.74 -15.65 -9.23
N SER A 25 2.85 -15.69 -10.22
CA SER A 25 2.25 -16.97 -10.68
C SER A 25 3.28 -17.80 -11.46
N ALA A 26 3.74 -18.90 -10.87
CA ALA A 26 4.67 -19.86 -11.48
C ALA A 26 3.97 -21.17 -11.91
N ARG A 27 2.65 -21.13 -12.16
CA ARG A 27 1.89 -22.33 -12.53
C ARG A 27 2.38 -22.88 -13.88
N PRO A 28 2.87 -24.13 -13.94
CA PRO A 28 3.26 -24.74 -15.20
C PRO A 28 2.03 -24.91 -16.12
N ALA A 29 2.22 -24.68 -17.41
CA ALA A 29 1.19 -25.01 -18.40
C ALA A 29 1.07 -26.54 -18.52
N LEU A 30 -0.16 -27.06 -18.42
CA LEU A 30 -0.45 -28.48 -18.68
C LEU A 30 -0.60 -28.70 -20.19
N SER A 31 -0.09 -29.82 -20.70
CA SER A 31 -0.26 -30.21 -22.10
C SER A 31 -1.76 -30.31 -22.44
N GLY A 32 -2.20 -29.58 -23.46
CA GLY A 32 -3.62 -29.48 -23.84
C GLY A 32 -4.45 -28.43 -23.08
N GLY A 33 -3.84 -27.67 -22.15
CA GLY A 33 -4.49 -26.55 -21.44
C GLY A 33 -4.40 -25.21 -22.19
N LEU A 34 -5.31 -24.28 -21.87
CA LEU A 34 -5.29 -22.90 -22.37
C LEU A 34 -4.64 -21.95 -21.34
N GLY A 35 -3.78 -21.06 -21.82
CA GLY A 35 -3.14 -19.99 -21.04
C GLY A 35 -1.79 -20.39 -20.41
N ASN A 36 -0.91 -19.40 -20.24
CA ASN A 36 0.36 -19.53 -19.51
C ASN A 36 0.70 -18.19 -18.84
N GLY A 37 1.15 -18.21 -17.59
CA GLY A 37 1.72 -17.02 -16.96
C GLY A 37 3.14 -16.84 -17.47
N ALA A 38 3.37 -15.86 -18.35
CA ALA A 38 4.72 -15.62 -18.85
C ALA A 38 5.64 -15.14 -17.72
N VAL A 39 6.71 -15.89 -17.44
CA VAL A 39 7.82 -15.46 -16.59
C VAL A 39 8.62 -14.43 -17.40
N GLY A 40 8.44 -13.14 -17.13
CA GLY A 40 9.08 -12.10 -17.94
C GLY A 40 8.69 -10.67 -17.57
N GLY A 41 8.51 -10.40 -16.28
CA GLY A 41 8.22 -9.04 -15.80
C GLY A 41 6.81 -8.53 -16.09
N ILE A 42 5.93 -9.30 -16.72
CA ILE A 42 4.55 -8.87 -16.94
C ILE A 42 3.77 -9.01 -15.63
N CYS A 43 3.28 -7.88 -15.11
CA CYS A 43 2.37 -7.82 -13.99
C CYS A 43 0.98 -7.36 -14.45
N HIS A 44 -0.08 -7.85 -13.81
CA HIS A 44 -1.43 -7.37 -13.99
C HIS A 44 -1.83 -6.47 -12.82
N THR A 45 -2.45 -5.35 -13.17
CA THR A 45 -3.03 -4.40 -12.24
C THR A 45 -4.45 -4.05 -12.66
N TRP A 46 -5.24 -3.47 -11.77
CA TRP A 46 -6.61 -3.09 -12.05
C TRP A 46 -6.74 -1.57 -12.08
N ALA A 47 -7.27 -1.05 -13.17
CA ALA A 47 -7.65 0.35 -13.30
C ALA A 47 -8.86 0.66 -12.40
N ALA A 48 -9.12 1.95 -12.18
CA ALA A 48 -10.23 2.39 -11.31
C ALA A 48 -11.61 1.97 -11.83
N ASP A 49 -11.73 1.71 -13.13
CA ASP A 49 -12.94 1.18 -13.80
C ASP A 49 -13.08 -0.35 -13.69
N GLY A 50 -12.11 -1.04 -13.11
CA GLY A 50 -12.10 -2.49 -12.93
C GLY A 50 -11.47 -3.27 -14.09
N ARG A 51 -10.96 -2.61 -15.14
CA ARG A 51 -10.22 -3.29 -16.21
C ARG A 51 -8.87 -3.78 -15.70
N CYS A 52 -8.53 -5.00 -16.09
CA CYS A 52 -7.19 -5.55 -15.93
C CYS A 52 -6.25 -4.92 -16.98
N VAL A 53 -5.07 -4.48 -16.55
CA VAL A 53 -4.04 -3.86 -17.40
C VAL A 53 -2.74 -4.63 -17.20
N SER A 54 -2.10 -5.07 -18.29
CA SER A 54 -0.78 -5.70 -18.24
C SER A 54 0.34 -4.66 -18.33
N LEU A 55 1.31 -4.72 -17.43
CA LEU A 55 2.45 -3.83 -17.39
C LEU A 55 3.76 -4.62 -17.44
N LEU A 56 4.76 -4.13 -18.18
CA LEU A 56 6.14 -4.57 -18.02
C LEU A 56 6.73 -3.92 -16.77
N LYS A 57 6.89 -4.70 -15.71
CA LYS A 57 7.53 -4.32 -14.46
C LYS A 57 8.97 -4.81 -14.44
N VAL A 58 9.92 -3.89 -14.58
CA VAL A 58 11.34 -4.24 -14.71
C VAL A 58 12.23 -3.15 -14.13
N LEU A 59 13.38 -3.54 -13.61
CA LEU A 59 14.42 -2.60 -13.20
C LEU A 59 15.29 -2.20 -14.40
N LEU A 60 15.71 -0.93 -14.46
CA LEU A 60 16.81 -0.50 -15.32
C LEU A 60 18.11 -1.23 -14.91
N SER A 61 18.38 -1.34 -13.61
CA SER A 61 19.45 -2.16 -13.06
C SER A 61 19.08 -2.65 -11.66
N ASN A 62 19.55 -3.83 -11.27
CA ASN A 62 19.51 -4.31 -9.89
C ASN A 62 20.80 -4.01 -9.12
N ALA A 63 21.82 -3.40 -9.75
CA ALA A 63 22.99 -2.91 -9.03
C ALA A 63 22.60 -1.71 -8.17
N CYS A 64 23.03 -1.70 -6.91
CA CYS A 64 22.65 -0.66 -5.96
C CYS A 64 23.84 -0.28 -5.08
N ALA A 65 24.06 1.02 -4.91
CA ALA A 65 25.06 1.56 -4.00
C ALA A 65 24.64 1.57 -2.52
N TRP A 66 23.36 1.27 -2.23
CA TRP A 66 22.77 1.35 -0.90
C TRP A 66 22.65 -0.01 -0.22
N ASP A 67 22.60 -0.01 1.11
CA ASP A 67 22.62 -1.20 1.96
C ASP A 67 21.35 -1.38 2.82
N CYS A 68 20.18 -1.28 2.18
CA CYS A 68 18.89 -1.49 2.85
C CYS A 68 18.74 -2.96 3.27
N ALA A 69 18.60 -3.24 4.57
CA ALA A 69 18.63 -4.59 5.14
C ALA A 69 17.48 -5.49 4.67
N TYR A 70 16.33 -4.92 4.28
CA TYR A 70 15.19 -5.66 3.74
C TYR A 70 15.29 -5.96 2.23
N CYS A 71 16.30 -5.41 1.53
CA CYS A 71 16.32 -5.41 0.07
C CYS A 71 17.31 -6.44 -0.48
N VAL A 72 16.82 -7.36 -1.33
CA VAL A 72 17.67 -8.34 -2.02
C VAL A 72 18.77 -7.67 -2.87
N ASN A 73 18.50 -6.47 -3.39
CA ASN A 73 19.40 -5.73 -4.28
C ASN A 73 20.43 -4.88 -3.53
N ARG A 74 20.47 -4.92 -2.19
CA ARG A 74 21.46 -4.15 -1.39
C ARG A 74 22.89 -4.46 -1.81
N ARG A 75 23.81 -3.51 -1.64
CA ARG A 75 25.21 -3.65 -2.09
C ARG A 75 25.94 -4.83 -1.45
N SER A 76 25.60 -5.18 -0.21
CA SER A 76 26.26 -6.26 0.55
C SER A 76 25.83 -7.66 0.13
N ASN A 77 24.77 -7.79 -0.67
CA ASN A 77 24.33 -9.09 -1.17
C ASN A 77 25.13 -9.48 -2.42
N ASP A 78 25.68 -10.69 -2.39
CA ASP A 78 26.27 -11.31 -3.56
C ASP A 78 25.18 -11.96 -4.42
N VAL A 79 24.68 -11.18 -5.39
CA VAL A 79 23.65 -11.61 -6.35
C VAL A 79 24.07 -11.20 -7.75
N SER A 80 23.61 -11.94 -8.75
CA SER A 80 23.89 -11.62 -10.15
C SER A 80 23.38 -10.22 -10.49
N ARG A 81 24.30 -9.33 -10.90
CA ARG A 81 23.97 -7.94 -11.27
C ARG A 81 23.80 -7.81 -12.77
N ALA A 82 22.71 -7.16 -13.15
CA ALA A 82 22.34 -6.86 -14.52
C ALA A 82 21.93 -5.39 -14.65
N GLY A 83 22.01 -4.88 -15.86
CA GLY A 83 21.54 -3.55 -16.21
C GLY A 83 21.25 -3.45 -17.70
N PHE A 84 20.20 -2.73 -18.03
CA PHE A 84 19.89 -2.29 -19.38
C PHE A 84 20.59 -0.95 -19.64
N GLU A 85 21.12 -0.77 -20.84
CA GLU A 85 21.30 0.59 -21.35
C GLU A 85 19.93 1.19 -21.67
N PRO A 86 19.73 2.53 -21.52
CA PRO A 86 18.43 3.16 -21.77
C PRO A 86 17.81 2.76 -23.11
N GLU A 87 18.60 2.74 -24.18
CA GLU A 87 18.15 2.35 -25.51
C GLU A 87 17.71 0.87 -25.59
N GLU A 88 18.37 -0.02 -24.84
CA GLU A 88 18.00 -1.44 -24.77
C GLU A 88 16.63 -1.61 -24.11
N LEU A 89 16.37 -0.87 -23.02
CA LEU A 89 15.10 -0.92 -22.32
C LEU A 89 13.96 -0.28 -23.14
N VAL A 90 14.23 0.80 -23.88
CA VAL A 90 13.26 1.39 -24.82
C VAL A 90 12.80 0.36 -25.85
N ARG A 91 13.75 -0.32 -26.51
CA ARG A 91 13.42 -1.36 -27.51
C ARG A 91 12.60 -2.48 -26.90
N LEU A 92 12.97 -2.94 -25.72
CA LEU A 92 12.24 -3.99 -25.00
C LEU A 92 10.78 -3.61 -24.73
N VAL A 93 10.53 -2.40 -24.23
CA VAL A 93 9.17 -1.89 -23.97
C VAL A 93 8.36 -1.85 -25.28
N ILE A 94 8.94 -1.31 -26.36
CA ILE A 94 8.26 -1.19 -27.66
C ILE A 94 7.98 -2.55 -28.28
N ASP A 95 8.90 -3.51 -28.16
CA ASP A 95 8.72 -4.87 -28.69
C ASP A 95 7.62 -5.62 -27.94
N PHE A 96 7.57 -5.51 -26.61
CA PHE A 96 6.48 -6.08 -25.80
C PHE A 96 5.13 -5.45 -26.14
N TYR A 97 5.10 -4.13 -26.35
CA TYR A 97 3.88 -3.42 -26.73
C TYR A 97 3.40 -3.82 -28.12
N LYS A 98 4.28 -3.83 -29.13
CA LYS A 98 3.93 -4.22 -30.52
C LYS A 98 3.46 -5.67 -30.64
N ARG A 99 3.87 -6.54 -29.71
CA ARG A 99 3.42 -7.95 -29.61
C ARG A 99 2.16 -8.13 -28.77
N ASN A 100 1.53 -7.03 -28.32
CA ASN A 100 0.33 -7.01 -27.47
C ASN A 100 0.51 -7.72 -26.11
N TYR A 101 1.73 -7.75 -25.57
CA TYR A 101 1.99 -8.32 -24.24
C TYR A 101 1.70 -7.33 -23.12
N ILE A 102 1.86 -6.04 -23.37
CA ILE A 102 1.71 -4.98 -22.36
C ILE A 102 0.89 -3.81 -22.88
N GLU A 103 0.19 -3.15 -21.97
CA GLU A 103 -0.48 -1.86 -22.17
C GLU A 103 0.31 -0.70 -21.51
N GLY A 104 1.30 -1.03 -20.69
CA GLY A 104 2.13 -0.06 -19.98
C GLY A 104 3.41 -0.64 -19.41
N ALA A 105 4.17 0.18 -18.69
CA ALA A 105 5.42 -0.20 -18.04
C ALA A 105 5.54 0.44 -16.65
N PHE A 106 6.11 -0.32 -15.71
CA PHE A 106 6.60 0.14 -14.41
C PHE A 106 8.12 0.05 -14.41
N LEU A 107 8.80 1.19 -14.38
CA LEU A 107 10.26 1.27 -14.44
C LEU A 107 10.81 1.78 -13.11
N SER A 108 11.78 1.06 -12.59
CA SER A 108 12.47 1.33 -11.33
C SER A 108 13.96 1.03 -11.51
N SER A 109 14.78 1.24 -10.49
CA SER A 109 16.20 0.90 -10.54
C SER A 109 16.78 0.78 -9.13
N GLY A 110 17.80 -0.05 -8.98
CA GLY A 110 18.81 0.16 -7.94
C GLY A 110 19.58 1.46 -8.20
N VAL A 111 20.24 1.98 -7.17
CA VAL A 111 20.99 3.23 -7.27
C VAL A 111 22.35 2.97 -7.90
N THR A 112 22.51 3.27 -9.18
CA THR A 112 23.77 3.12 -9.92
C THR A 112 24.58 4.41 -9.80
N GLY A 113 25.60 4.41 -8.95
CA GLY A 113 26.36 5.62 -8.62
C GLY A 113 25.60 6.48 -7.61
N CYS A 114 24.84 7.47 -8.09
CA CYS A 114 24.05 8.38 -7.25
C CYS A 114 22.58 8.47 -7.70
N PRO A 115 21.70 9.06 -6.87
CA PRO A 115 20.28 9.24 -7.22
C PRO A 115 20.06 10.00 -8.52
N ASP A 116 20.80 11.09 -8.76
CA ASP A 116 20.63 11.94 -9.94
C ASP A 116 20.99 11.21 -11.23
N THR A 117 22.17 10.59 -11.31
CA THR A 117 22.56 9.80 -12.49
C THR A 117 21.61 8.65 -12.77
N THR A 118 21.06 8.01 -11.72
CA THR A 118 20.05 6.96 -11.88
C THR A 118 18.76 7.54 -12.47
N MET A 119 18.32 8.70 -11.99
CA MET A 119 17.13 9.38 -12.49
C MET A 119 17.29 9.89 -13.92
N GLU A 120 18.45 10.44 -14.28
CA GLU A 120 18.75 10.87 -15.65
C GLU A 120 18.57 9.73 -16.65
N ARG A 121 19.03 8.52 -16.31
CA ARG A 121 18.87 7.34 -17.17
C ARG A 121 17.40 6.91 -17.27
N LEU A 122 16.65 6.87 -16.17
CA LEU A 122 15.22 6.55 -16.19
C LEU A 122 14.42 7.59 -17.00
N ILE A 123 14.73 8.87 -16.84
CA ILE A 123 14.11 9.97 -17.59
C ILE A 123 14.44 9.87 -19.07
N SER A 124 15.68 9.51 -19.43
CA SER A 124 16.07 9.28 -20.82
C SER A 124 15.20 8.21 -21.49
N VAL A 125 14.93 7.09 -20.80
CA VAL A 125 14.00 6.04 -21.28
C VAL A 125 12.59 6.62 -21.47
N ALA A 126 12.05 7.28 -20.44
CA ALA A 126 10.69 7.83 -20.47
C ALA A 126 10.50 8.88 -21.57
N ARG A 127 11.43 9.82 -21.69
CA ARG A 127 11.42 10.86 -22.73
C ARG A 127 11.52 10.25 -24.12
N THR A 128 12.39 9.26 -24.31
CA THR A 128 12.56 8.59 -25.61
C THR A 128 11.28 7.85 -26.01
N LEU A 129 10.65 7.13 -25.07
CA LEU A 129 9.36 6.48 -25.31
C LEU A 129 8.27 7.49 -25.72
N ARG A 130 8.18 8.64 -25.06
CA ARG A 130 7.15 9.66 -25.35
C ARG A 130 7.43 10.45 -26.63
N VAL A 131 8.67 10.86 -26.87
CA VAL A 131 9.01 11.79 -27.97
C VAL A 131 9.37 11.06 -29.26
N ARG A 132 10.30 10.10 -29.18
CA ARG A 132 10.81 9.39 -30.36
C ARG A 132 9.86 8.29 -30.79
N GLU A 133 9.51 7.40 -29.87
CA GLU A 133 8.64 6.25 -30.17
C GLU A 133 7.16 6.64 -30.21
N ARG A 134 6.80 7.85 -29.74
CA ARG A 134 5.43 8.35 -29.64
C ARG A 134 4.50 7.35 -28.94
N TRP A 135 5.05 6.62 -27.96
CA TRP A 135 4.34 5.60 -27.21
C TRP A 135 3.45 6.26 -26.16
N ASN A 136 2.15 5.94 -26.19
CA ASN A 136 1.13 6.51 -25.31
C ASN A 136 0.64 5.50 -24.24
N GLY A 137 1.33 4.37 -24.09
CA GLY A 137 0.99 3.40 -23.04
C GLY A 137 1.25 3.95 -21.64
N TYR A 138 0.63 3.34 -20.64
CA TYR A 138 0.75 3.78 -19.24
C TYR A 138 2.19 3.64 -18.75
N LEU A 139 2.76 4.69 -18.16
CA LEU A 139 4.13 4.70 -17.65
C LEU A 139 4.17 5.09 -16.17
N HIS A 140 4.69 4.19 -15.34
CA HIS A 140 4.97 4.45 -13.94
C HIS A 140 6.48 4.45 -13.71
N LEU A 141 7.04 5.56 -13.24
CA LEU A 141 8.45 5.64 -12.80
C LEU A 141 8.59 5.61 -11.28
N LYS A 142 9.61 4.92 -10.77
CA LYS A 142 10.02 5.02 -9.38
C LYS A 142 11.16 6.03 -9.24
N ALA A 143 10.88 7.15 -8.59
CA ALA A 143 11.88 8.15 -8.24
C ALA A 143 12.79 7.65 -7.11
N ILE A 144 14.09 7.93 -7.24
CA ILE A 144 15.09 7.58 -6.23
C ILE A 144 15.13 8.67 -5.15
N PRO A 145 15.02 8.34 -3.85
CA PRO A 145 15.19 9.31 -2.78
C PRO A 145 16.50 10.09 -2.90
N GLY A 146 16.44 11.40 -2.72
CA GLY A 146 17.60 12.28 -2.81
C GLY A 146 17.92 12.79 -4.21
N ALA A 147 17.14 12.40 -5.22
CA ALA A 147 17.22 13.03 -6.53
C ALA A 147 16.82 14.52 -6.47
N SER A 148 17.43 15.33 -7.32
CA SER A 148 17.17 16.77 -7.41
C SER A 148 15.72 17.07 -7.80
N GLU A 149 15.17 18.18 -7.29
CA GLU A 149 13.79 18.59 -7.58
C GLU A 149 13.55 18.78 -9.08
N GLN A 150 14.58 19.22 -9.83
CA GLN A 150 14.53 19.38 -11.29
C GLN A 150 14.34 18.04 -12.00
N LEU A 151 15.10 17.01 -11.61
CA LEU A 151 14.96 15.66 -12.20
C LEU A 151 13.63 15.02 -11.82
N VAL A 152 13.16 15.21 -10.58
CA VAL A 152 11.85 14.71 -10.15
C VAL A 152 10.71 15.38 -10.93
N ALA A 153 10.79 16.69 -11.15
CA ALA A 153 9.82 17.42 -11.96
C ALA A 153 9.86 16.98 -13.44
N GLU A 154 11.06 16.75 -13.99
CA GLU A 154 11.23 16.24 -15.36
C GLU A 154 10.66 14.82 -15.51
N ALA A 155 10.91 13.92 -14.55
CA ALA A 155 10.31 12.59 -14.54
C ALA A 155 8.77 12.65 -14.53
N ALA A 156 8.20 13.59 -13.78
CA ALA A 156 6.76 13.80 -13.71
C ALA A 156 6.13 14.27 -15.04
N ARG A 157 6.90 14.90 -15.94
CA ARG A 157 6.42 15.32 -17.27
C ARG A 157 6.26 14.16 -18.24
N TRP A 158 7.07 13.12 -18.09
CA TRP A 158 7.11 12.00 -19.05
C TRP A 158 6.29 10.79 -18.59
N ALA A 159 6.04 10.66 -17.29
CA ALA A 159 5.33 9.55 -16.69
C ALA A 159 3.86 9.89 -16.39
N ASP A 160 3.00 8.87 -16.40
CA ASP A 160 1.62 9.02 -15.90
C ASP A 160 1.60 9.06 -14.37
N ARG A 161 2.41 8.18 -13.74
CA ARG A 161 2.55 8.04 -12.30
C ARG A 161 4.02 8.07 -11.92
N VAL A 162 4.34 8.74 -10.81
CA VAL A 162 5.67 8.64 -10.19
C VAL A 162 5.50 8.22 -8.74
N SER A 163 6.34 7.30 -8.27
CA SER A 163 6.37 6.88 -6.86
C SER A 163 7.73 7.07 -6.23
N VAL A 164 7.76 7.24 -4.91
CA VAL A 164 8.98 7.15 -4.10
C VAL A 164 8.66 6.33 -2.85
N ASN A 165 9.54 5.42 -2.47
CA ASN A 165 9.29 4.57 -1.29
C ASN A 165 9.73 5.28 -0.02
N ILE A 166 8.86 5.27 0.99
CA ILE A 166 9.21 5.68 2.37
C ILE A 166 9.84 4.52 3.12
N GLU A 167 9.37 3.30 2.83
CA GLU A 167 9.89 2.02 3.33
C GLU A 167 9.58 1.77 4.80
N LEU A 168 10.04 2.63 5.71
CA LEU A 168 9.90 2.42 7.15
C LEU A 168 9.07 3.53 7.81
N PRO A 169 8.23 3.22 8.82
CA PRO A 169 7.32 4.21 9.40
C PRO A 169 7.96 5.25 10.32
N SER A 170 9.08 4.94 11.00
CA SER A 170 9.84 5.85 11.88
C SER A 170 11.21 6.24 11.34
N ALA A 171 11.72 7.42 11.75
CA ALA A 171 13.04 7.89 11.34
C ALA A 171 14.16 6.99 11.89
N GLU A 172 13.96 6.49 13.11
CA GLU A 172 14.85 5.56 13.79
C GLU A 172 14.93 4.21 13.05
N SER A 173 13.77 3.63 12.70
CA SER A 173 13.73 2.39 11.91
C SER A 173 14.29 2.61 10.50
N LEU A 174 14.02 3.76 9.86
CA LEU A 174 14.62 4.08 8.57
C LEU A 174 16.15 4.16 8.64
N GLY A 175 16.70 4.90 9.61
CA GLY A 175 18.15 5.06 9.76
C GLY A 175 18.88 3.77 10.12
N SER A 176 18.25 2.90 10.91
CA SER A 176 18.82 1.59 11.26
C SER A 176 18.72 0.58 10.12
N VAL A 177 17.55 0.44 9.49
CA VAL A 177 17.27 -0.59 8.48
C VAL A 177 17.76 -0.19 7.09
N ALA A 178 17.69 1.09 6.74
CA ALA A 178 18.07 1.64 5.44
C ALA A 178 18.96 2.88 5.60
N PRO A 179 20.21 2.71 6.03
CA PRO A 179 21.08 3.80 6.47
C PRO A 179 21.38 4.84 5.39
N ASP A 180 21.35 4.45 4.10
CA ASP A 180 21.57 5.37 2.98
C ASP A 180 20.33 6.20 2.62
N LYS A 181 19.19 5.96 3.26
CA LYS A 181 17.96 6.74 3.08
C LYS A 181 17.76 7.70 4.23
N SER A 182 17.31 8.91 3.91
CA SER A 182 16.91 9.89 4.92
C SER A 182 15.49 10.38 4.68
N PRO A 183 14.76 10.79 5.73
CA PRO A 183 13.46 11.41 5.58
C PRO A 183 13.52 12.61 4.62
N ARG A 184 14.47 13.53 4.83
CA ARG A 184 14.63 14.71 3.98
C ARG A 184 14.68 14.35 2.48
N ALA A 185 15.46 13.33 2.12
CA ALA A 185 15.63 12.87 0.75
C ALA A 185 14.36 12.24 0.13
N ILE A 186 13.51 11.60 0.94
CA ILE A 186 12.24 11.01 0.47
C ILE A 186 11.19 12.10 0.29
N PHE A 187 11.07 13.00 1.27
CA PHE A 187 9.99 14.00 1.29
C PHE A 187 10.26 15.20 0.39
N SER A 188 11.50 15.48 0.01
CA SER A 188 11.81 16.42 -1.08
C SER A 188 11.22 15.93 -2.41
N VAL A 189 11.34 14.62 -2.69
CA VAL A 189 10.75 13.99 -3.88
C VAL A 189 9.23 14.06 -3.81
N MET A 190 8.60 13.64 -2.71
CA MET A 190 7.13 13.71 -2.56
C MET A 190 6.59 15.14 -2.68
N ARG A 191 7.30 16.12 -2.13
CA ARG A 191 6.95 17.55 -2.25
C ARG A 191 7.00 18.02 -3.70
N SER A 192 8.06 17.65 -4.41
CA SER A 192 8.23 17.98 -5.83
C SER A 192 7.13 17.34 -6.69
N LEU A 193 6.79 16.08 -6.42
CA LEU A 193 5.70 15.38 -7.12
C LEU A 193 4.32 15.94 -6.79
N ALA A 194 4.09 16.41 -5.56
CA ALA A 194 2.85 17.07 -5.18
C ALA A 194 2.63 18.33 -6.01
N ARG A 195 3.68 19.16 -6.10
CA ARG A 195 3.69 20.38 -6.92
C ARG A 195 3.51 20.09 -8.40
N ALA A 196 4.17 19.05 -8.92
CA ALA A 196 3.98 18.58 -10.29
C ALA A 196 2.57 18.03 -10.55
N GLY A 197 1.84 17.64 -9.51
CA GLY A 197 0.41 17.32 -9.58
C GLY A 197 -0.52 18.54 -9.40
N GLY A 198 0.04 19.74 -9.35
CA GLY A 198 -0.69 20.99 -9.10
C GLY A 198 -1.11 21.20 -7.65
N PHE A 199 -0.63 20.39 -6.70
CA PHE A 199 -0.99 20.50 -5.28
C PHE A 199 0.18 21.08 -4.49
N GLU A 200 -0.04 22.18 -3.76
CA GLU A 200 0.97 22.70 -2.84
C GLU A 200 0.90 21.93 -1.51
N PRO A 201 1.94 21.12 -1.19
CA PRO A 201 1.93 20.31 0.02
C PRO A 201 2.08 21.18 1.26
N ARG A 202 1.29 20.88 2.30
CA ARG A 202 1.42 21.56 3.60
C ARG A 202 2.79 21.25 4.18
N ARG A 203 3.43 22.21 4.84
CA ARG A 203 4.65 21.96 5.63
C ARG A 203 4.28 20.99 6.75
N LEU A 204 4.59 19.70 6.57
CA LEU A 204 4.79 18.79 7.70
C LEU A 204 6.19 19.03 8.22
N LEU A 205 6.36 20.02 9.08
CA LEU A 205 7.54 20.12 9.93
C LEU A 205 7.09 19.84 11.36
N PRO A 206 7.85 19.05 12.14
CA PRO A 206 7.80 19.18 13.59
C PRO A 206 8.13 20.64 13.90
N THR A 207 7.26 21.35 14.61
CA THR A 207 7.66 22.58 15.29
C THR A 207 8.71 22.18 16.32
N ASP A 208 9.96 22.53 16.05
CA ASP A 208 11.08 22.63 16.99
C ASP A 208 11.06 21.66 18.19
N VAL A 209 11.48 20.42 17.96
CA VAL A 209 12.11 19.65 19.05
C VAL A 209 13.55 20.17 19.13
N THR A 210 13.80 21.07 20.09
CA THR A 210 15.16 21.42 20.49
C THR A 210 15.91 20.15 20.86
N PRO A 211 17.17 19.96 20.39
CA PRO A 211 17.97 18.79 20.75
C PRO A 211 18.41 18.93 22.21
N SER A 212 17.51 18.61 23.13
CA SER A 212 17.82 18.53 24.55
C SER A 212 18.08 17.05 24.87
N SER A 213 19.37 16.75 25.07
CA SER A 213 19.94 15.52 25.61
C SER A 213 19.58 14.20 24.92
N VAL A 214 20.39 13.81 23.93
CA VAL A 214 20.64 12.39 23.67
C VAL A 214 21.51 11.88 24.82
N PRO A 215 21.07 10.93 25.66
CA PRO A 215 21.98 10.23 26.56
C PRO A 215 22.88 9.37 25.68
N SER A 216 24.20 9.55 25.78
CA SER A 216 25.16 8.60 25.20
C SER A 216 24.98 7.25 25.89
N SER A 217 24.42 6.26 25.21
CA SER A 217 24.46 4.86 25.67
C SER A 217 25.42 4.07 24.80
N ASN A 218 26.35 3.40 25.48
CA ASN A 218 27.47 2.62 24.94
C ASN A 218 27.03 1.53 23.93
N PRO A 219 27.90 1.16 22.96
CA PRO A 219 27.67 0.05 22.07
C PRO A 219 27.99 -1.26 22.82
N GLY A 220 26.99 -1.84 23.46
CA GLY A 220 27.21 -3.04 24.26
C GLY A 220 25.95 -3.57 24.93
N SER A 221 24.91 -3.87 24.16
CA SER A 221 23.95 -4.89 24.58
C SER A 221 23.22 -5.47 23.37
N THR A 222 23.11 -6.79 23.35
CA THR A 222 22.41 -7.62 22.37
C THR A 222 20.91 -7.28 22.35
N ALA A 223 20.51 -6.36 21.49
CA ALA A 223 19.19 -5.70 21.54
C ALA A 223 18.01 -6.44 20.88
N PHE A 224 18.18 -7.69 20.42
CA PHE A 224 17.10 -8.43 19.72
C PHE A 224 16.84 -9.83 20.27
N GLY A 225 17.45 -10.19 21.41
CA GLY A 225 17.33 -11.55 21.99
C GLY A 225 15.95 -11.88 22.59
N ASN A 226 15.07 -10.90 22.79
CA ASN A 226 13.72 -11.09 23.33
C ASN A 226 12.76 -10.06 22.73
N LEU A 227 12.52 -10.13 21.41
CA LEU A 227 11.32 -9.51 20.85
C LEU A 227 10.12 -10.35 21.34
N PRO A 228 9.19 -9.80 22.14
CA PRO A 228 8.00 -10.55 22.51
C PRO A 228 7.20 -10.83 21.22
N ALA A 229 6.63 -12.03 21.13
CA ALA A 229 5.66 -12.36 20.10
C ALA A 229 4.53 -11.32 20.13
N VAL A 230 4.56 -10.36 19.18
CA VAL A 230 3.52 -9.36 18.86
C VAL A 230 2.50 -9.12 20.00
N SER A 231 2.98 -8.78 21.19
CA SER A 231 2.16 -8.50 22.38
C SER A 231 3.10 -8.11 23.52
N GLY A 232 3.51 -6.85 23.53
CA GLY A 232 4.35 -6.36 24.61
C GLY A 232 4.82 -4.94 24.37
N ALA A 233 4.42 -4.06 25.28
CA ALA A 233 4.69 -2.63 25.31
C ALA A 233 6.20 -2.33 25.36
N ALA A 234 6.86 -2.32 24.21
CA ALA A 234 8.00 -1.43 24.00
C ALA A 234 7.45 -0.03 23.78
N ALA A 235 8.12 1.01 24.32
CA ALA A 235 7.75 2.39 24.06
C ALA A 235 7.63 2.61 22.55
N GLU A 236 6.44 2.98 22.09
CA GLU A 236 6.10 3.02 20.68
C GLU A 236 6.95 4.09 19.98
N ARG A 237 7.76 3.68 19.00
CA ARG A 237 8.62 4.61 18.26
C ARG A 237 7.74 5.63 17.54
N VAL A 238 8.10 6.90 17.72
CA VAL A 238 7.40 8.01 17.07
C VAL A 238 7.59 7.86 15.55
N PRO A 239 6.51 7.88 14.73
CA PRO A 239 6.64 7.85 13.28
C PRO A 239 7.58 8.97 12.80
N VAL A 240 8.19 8.81 11.60
CA VAL A 240 9.12 9.79 11.01
C VAL A 240 8.48 11.18 11.04
N TYR A 241 7.14 11.21 10.96
CA TYR A 241 6.32 12.37 11.22
C TYR A 241 5.13 11.97 12.08
N ASP A 242 5.18 12.40 13.33
CA ASP A 242 3.99 12.50 14.16
C ASP A 242 3.31 13.83 13.85
N VAL A 243 2.34 13.78 12.94
CA VAL A 243 1.39 14.88 12.79
C VAL A 243 0.28 14.67 13.82
N ARG A 244 0.65 14.65 15.11
CA ARG A 244 -0.27 14.91 16.22
C ARG A 244 -0.75 16.35 16.09
N LEU A 245 -1.59 16.60 15.10
CA LEU A 245 -2.62 17.61 15.25
C LEU A 245 -3.51 17.05 16.36
N ALA A 246 -3.31 17.53 17.58
CA ALA A 246 -4.00 17.15 18.81
C ALA A 246 -5.51 17.49 18.81
N SER A 247 -6.14 17.49 17.63
CA SER A 247 -7.49 17.95 17.40
C SER A 247 -8.37 16.75 17.06
N THR A 248 -9.41 16.58 17.85
CA THR A 248 -10.56 15.69 17.60
C THR A 248 -11.30 16.03 16.29
N ASP A 249 -10.99 17.18 15.68
CA ASP A 249 -11.66 17.77 14.51
C ASP A 249 -10.89 17.62 13.19
N ARG A 250 -9.90 16.74 13.12
CA ARG A 250 -9.19 16.49 11.85
C ARG A 250 -10.15 15.97 10.77
N PRO A 251 -10.20 16.55 9.56
CA PRO A 251 -11.05 16.04 8.49
C PRO A 251 -10.51 14.70 7.98
N SER A 252 -11.40 13.81 7.56
CA SER A 252 -11.01 12.53 6.94
C SER A 252 -10.34 12.74 5.58
N VAL A 253 -9.55 11.74 5.15
CA VAL A 253 -8.94 11.74 3.82
C VAL A 253 -9.99 11.91 2.70
N MET A 254 -11.16 11.28 2.87
CA MET A 254 -12.26 11.36 1.93
C MET A 254 -12.80 12.80 1.79
N GLU A 255 -13.02 13.50 2.91
CA GLU A 255 -13.50 14.89 2.92
C GLU A 255 -12.48 15.83 2.29
N VAL A 256 -11.21 15.75 2.72
CA VAL A 256 -10.15 16.62 2.19
C VAL A 256 -9.95 16.41 0.70
N ARG A 257 -10.10 15.18 0.19
CA ARG A 257 -9.96 14.89 -1.24
C ARG A 257 -11.07 15.51 -2.09
N LYS A 258 -12.29 15.61 -1.54
CA LYS A 258 -13.44 16.20 -2.25
C LYS A 258 -13.20 17.67 -2.57
N ASP A 259 -12.68 18.43 -1.61
CA ASP A 259 -12.50 19.87 -1.71
C ASP A 259 -11.06 20.29 -2.07
N ARG A 260 -10.23 19.32 -2.49
CA ARG A 260 -8.81 19.54 -2.78
C ARG A 260 -8.62 20.38 -4.03
N ARG A 261 -8.12 21.59 -3.87
CA ARG A 261 -7.72 22.46 -4.98
C ARG A 261 -6.40 21.98 -5.60
N ARG A 262 -6.34 22.00 -6.93
CA ARG A 262 -5.12 21.79 -7.73
C ARG A 262 -4.99 22.92 -8.75
N ASN A 263 -3.77 23.38 -9.01
CA ASN A 263 -3.46 24.25 -10.12
C ASN A 263 -3.34 23.41 -11.42
N PRO A 264 -4.27 23.53 -12.38
CA PRO A 264 -4.22 22.77 -13.62
C PRO A 264 -3.00 23.08 -14.49
N GLU A 265 -2.50 24.32 -14.46
CA GLU A 265 -1.36 24.75 -15.29
C GLU A 265 -0.03 24.14 -14.82
N ALA A 266 0.07 23.85 -13.52
CA ALA A 266 1.23 23.18 -12.92
C ALA A 266 1.11 21.64 -12.93
N ALA A 267 -0.07 21.09 -13.28
CA ALA A 267 -0.34 19.66 -13.21
C ALA A 267 0.17 18.94 -14.46
N VAL A 268 1.39 18.39 -14.36
CA VAL A 268 2.02 17.58 -15.40
C VAL A 268 2.01 16.08 -15.09
N LEU A 269 1.55 15.68 -13.90
CA LEU A 269 1.50 14.29 -13.44
C LEU A 269 0.05 13.75 -13.38
N PRO A 270 -0.47 13.13 -14.46
CA PRO A 270 -1.90 12.88 -14.62
C PRO A 270 -2.47 11.85 -13.64
N ALA A 271 -1.73 10.77 -13.36
CA ALA A 271 -2.16 9.74 -12.42
C ALA A 271 -1.70 10.02 -10.97
N GLY A 272 -0.98 11.13 -10.73
CA GLY A 272 -0.49 11.57 -9.43
C GLY A 272 0.60 10.69 -8.83
N GLN A 273 0.94 10.94 -7.56
CA GLN A 273 2.02 10.23 -6.87
C GLN A 273 1.54 9.07 -5.99
N SER A 274 2.44 8.12 -5.73
CA SER A 274 2.21 7.01 -4.79
C SER A 274 3.48 6.67 -4.00
N THR A 275 3.35 5.87 -2.95
CA THR A 275 4.48 5.47 -2.11
C THR A 275 4.29 4.05 -1.58
N GLN A 276 5.32 3.50 -0.95
CA GLN A 276 5.35 2.13 -0.41
C GLN A 276 5.97 2.11 1.00
N LEU A 277 5.43 1.24 1.84
CA LEU A 277 5.94 0.84 3.15
C LEU A 277 6.20 -0.68 3.18
N VAL A 278 7.24 -1.08 3.90
CA VAL A 278 7.62 -2.47 4.15
C VAL A 278 7.08 -2.89 5.53
N VAL A 279 6.17 -3.86 5.54
CA VAL A 279 5.45 -4.31 6.72
C VAL A 279 6.18 -5.49 7.35
N GLY A 280 6.56 -5.36 8.62
CA GLY A 280 7.27 -6.41 9.37
C GLY A 280 8.80 -6.31 9.35
N ALA A 281 9.38 -5.37 8.59
CA ALA A 281 10.82 -5.08 8.65
C ALA A 281 11.22 -4.19 9.84
N SER A 282 10.26 -3.74 10.65
CA SER A 282 10.46 -2.80 11.76
C SER A 282 9.38 -2.99 12.86
N PRO A 283 9.64 -2.57 14.11
CA PRO A 283 8.77 -2.86 15.26
C PRO A 283 7.50 -2.01 15.34
N GLU A 284 7.31 -1.03 14.46
CA GLU A 284 6.17 -0.11 14.50
C GLU A 284 4.83 -0.86 14.39
N SER A 285 3.85 -0.38 15.16
CA SER A 285 2.50 -0.91 15.18
C SER A 285 1.70 -0.56 13.93
N ASP A 286 0.52 -1.16 13.80
CA ASP A 286 -0.39 -0.81 12.70
C ASP A 286 -0.96 0.60 12.89
N ALA A 287 -1.13 1.07 14.13
CA ALA A 287 -1.56 2.44 14.42
C ALA A 287 -0.56 3.47 13.88
N VAL A 288 0.74 3.24 14.08
CA VAL A 288 1.81 4.10 13.55
C VAL A 288 1.82 4.09 12.02
N ILE A 289 1.73 2.89 11.41
CA ILE A 289 1.71 2.74 9.94
C ILE A 289 0.51 3.46 9.33
N LEU A 290 -0.69 3.25 9.88
CA LEU A 290 -1.92 3.85 9.38
C LEU A 290 -1.96 5.36 9.62
N GLY A 291 -1.47 5.83 10.75
CA GLY A 291 -1.33 7.27 11.03
C GLY A 291 -0.39 7.95 10.04
N LEU A 292 0.75 7.32 9.72
CA LEU A 292 1.63 7.80 8.65
C LEU A 292 0.90 7.82 7.30
N ALA A 293 0.23 6.73 6.91
CA ALA A 293 -0.50 6.65 5.65
C ALA A 293 -1.57 7.75 5.50
N GLU A 294 -2.37 7.98 6.55
CA GLU A 294 -3.34 9.08 6.61
C GLU A 294 -2.67 10.44 6.39
N ASN A 295 -1.58 10.72 7.11
CA ASN A 295 -0.83 11.97 6.99
C ASN A 295 -0.27 12.19 5.59
N LEU A 296 0.19 11.14 4.91
CA LEU A 296 0.69 11.21 3.53
C LEU A 296 -0.43 11.60 2.55
N TYR A 297 -1.63 11.05 2.73
CA TYR A 297 -2.78 11.44 1.93
C TYR A 297 -3.18 12.89 2.16
N LEU A 298 -3.21 13.34 3.42
CA LEU A 298 -3.60 14.70 3.77
C LEU A 298 -2.57 15.72 3.24
N ALA A 299 -1.28 15.48 3.47
CA ALA A 299 -0.25 16.49 3.26
C ALA A 299 0.45 16.49 1.89
N TYR A 300 0.49 15.36 1.17
CA TYR A 300 1.26 15.24 -0.08
C TYR A 300 0.40 14.92 -1.32
N ASP A 301 -0.92 14.83 -1.19
CA ASP A 301 -1.82 14.42 -2.29
C ASP A 301 -1.45 13.05 -2.89
N GLY A 302 -0.99 12.14 -2.02
CA GLY A 302 -0.77 10.76 -2.39
C GLY A 302 -2.06 10.14 -2.93
N ARG A 303 -1.97 9.38 -4.03
CA ARG A 303 -3.11 8.63 -4.57
C ARG A 303 -3.28 7.29 -3.88
N ARG A 304 -2.16 6.65 -3.55
CA ARG A 304 -2.11 5.33 -2.92
C ARG A 304 -0.82 5.15 -2.12
N VAL A 305 -0.97 4.52 -0.96
CA VAL A 305 0.10 3.90 -0.18
C VAL A 305 0.04 2.39 -0.46
N TYR A 306 1.18 1.80 -0.83
CA TYR A 306 1.33 0.37 -0.99
C TYR A 306 1.98 -0.21 0.27
N TYR A 307 1.50 -1.37 0.69
CA TYR A 307 2.06 -2.15 1.78
C TYR A 307 2.68 -3.40 1.15
N SER A 308 3.92 -3.69 1.50
CA SER A 308 4.63 -4.88 1.05
C SER A 308 5.09 -5.66 2.27
N ALA A 309 4.65 -6.91 2.43
CA ALA A 309 5.16 -7.79 3.47
C ALA A 309 6.67 -7.96 3.31
N PHE A 310 7.40 -7.77 4.40
CA PHE A 310 8.83 -8.04 4.46
C PHE A 310 9.09 -9.51 4.14
N VAL A 311 9.97 -9.77 3.16
CA VAL A 311 10.41 -11.12 2.79
C VAL A 311 11.81 -11.33 3.35
N PRO A 312 12.00 -12.19 4.36
CA PRO A 312 13.31 -12.44 4.97
C PRO A 312 14.17 -13.33 4.04
N THR A 313 14.77 -12.75 3.00
CA THR A 313 15.61 -13.51 2.05
C THR A 313 17.04 -13.73 2.54
N THR A 314 17.55 -12.84 3.40
CA THR A 314 18.90 -12.92 3.93
C THR A 314 18.87 -12.50 5.40
N PRO A 315 19.47 -13.27 6.33
CA PRO A 315 19.58 -12.85 7.71
C PRO A 315 20.35 -11.53 7.83
N ASP A 316 19.81 -10.59 8.59
CA ASP A 316 20.50 -9.34 8.94
C ASP A 316 20.01 -8.88 10.32
N PRO A 317 20.91 -8.51 11.25
CA PRO A 317 20.53 -8.13 12.62
C PRO A 317 19.71 -6.83 12.71
N ARG A 318 19.63 -6.04 11.63
CA ARG A 318 18.84 -4.79 11.57
C ARG A 318 17.35 -5.04 11.34
N VAL A 319 16.97 -6.23 10.87
CA VAL A 319 15.56 -6.60 10.60
C VAL A 319 15.13 -7.80 11.45
N PRO A 320 13.83 -7.91 11.80
CA PRO A 320 13.36 -9.05 12.57
C PRO A 320 13.52 -10.38 11.81
N ALA A 321 13.91 -11.42 12.53
CA ALA A 321 13.78 -12.79 12.03
C ALA A 321 12.30 -13.19 12.06
N LEU A 322 11.70 -13.36 10.88
CA LEU A 322 10.31 -13.80 10.73
C LEU A 322 10.28 -15.20 10.10
N PRO A 323 9.32 -16.06 10.48
CA PRO A 323 9.15 -17.38 9.86
C PRO A 323 8.73 -17.29 8.39
N GLY A 324 8.22 -16.14 7.97
CA GLY A 324 7.86 -15.85 6.59
C GLY A 324 7.25 -14.46 6.46
N PRO A 325 6.85 -14.05 5.24
CA PRO A 325 6.25 -12.74 5.03
C PRO A 325 4.94 -12.59 5.81
N PRO A 326 4.71 -11.46 6.51
CA PRO A 326 3.48 -11.23 7.28
C PRO A 326 2.29 -10.84 6.38
N LEU A 327 1.90 -11.74 5.46
CA LEU A 327 0.88 -11.49 4.43
C LEU A 327 -0.48 -11.11 5.01
N LEU A 328 -0.87 -11.69 6.15
CA LEU A 328 -2.11 -11.34 6.82
C LEU A 328 -2.10 -9.89 7.32
N ARG A 329 -0.97 -9.44 7.88
CA ARG A 329 -0.79 -8.05 8.34
C ARG A 329 -0.84 -7.08 7.17
N GLU A 330 -0.16 -7.40 6.05
CA GLU A 330 -0.25 -6.65 4.80
C GLU A 330 -1.71 -6.54 4.32
N HIS A 331 -2.44 -7.66 4.29
CA HIS A 331 -3.84 -7.69 3.88
C HIS A 331 -4.73 -6.79 4.75
N ARG A 332 -4.57 -6.85 6.09
CA ARG A 332 -5.33 -6.01 7.03
C ARG A 332 -5.03 -4.52 6.85
N LEU A 333 -3.78 -4.15 6.62
CA LEU A 333 -3.39 -2.76 6.33
C LEU A 333 -4.04 -2.25 5.05
N TYR A 334 -4.11 -3.05 3.98
CA TYR A 334 -4.85 -2.67 2.77
C TYR A 334 -6.34 -2.49 3.02
N GLN A 335 -6.96 -3.36 3.83
CA GLN A 335 -8.37 -3.22 4.21
C GLN A 335 -8.60 -1.93 5.02
N ALA A 336 -7.72 -1.60 5.97
CA ALA A 336 -7.83 -0.38 6.77
C ALA A 336 -7.60 0.88 5.93
N ASP A 337 -6.59 0.90 5.06
CA ASP A 337 -6.32 1.99 4.12
C ASP A 337 -7.50 2.28 3.18
N TRP A 338 -8.22 1.23 2.77
CA TRP A 338 -9.44 1.35 1.98
C TRP A 338 -10.54 2.13 2.72
N LEU A 339 -10.62 1.98 4.05
CA LEU A 339 -11.58 2.71 4.88
C LEU A 339 -11.28 4.22 4.89
N PHE A 340 -10.00 4.63 4.92
CA PHE A 340 -9.62 6.04 4.83
C PHE A 340 -10.07 6.68 3.52
N ARG A 341 -9.79 6.00 2.41
CA ARG A 341 -9.97 6.57 1.07
C ARG A 341 -11.43 6.64 0.63
N PHE A 342 -12.27 5.71 1.08
CA PHE A 342 -13.62 5.55 0.54
C PHE A 342 -14.74 5.49 1.58
N TYR A 343 -14.43 5.34 2.87
CA TYR A 343 -15.43 5.22 3.94
C TYR A 343 -15.40 6.39 4.92
N GLY A 344 -14.50 7.37 4.72
CA GLY A 344 -14.33 8.50 5.62
C GLY A 344 -13.74 8.11 6.98
N PHE A 345 -13.06 6.95 7.05
CA PHE A 345 -12.44 6.58 8.30
C PHE A 345 -11.18 7.41 8.63
N LYS A 346 -10.85 7.56 9.91
CA LYS A 346 -9.62 8.15 10.45
C LYS A 346 -8.74 7.09 11.11
N ALA A 347 -7.42 7.29 11.16
CA ALA A 347 -6.52 6.29 11.73
C ALA A 347 -6.79 6.02 13.22
N ASP A 348 -7.00 7.08 14.00
CA ASP A 348 -7.24 7.06 15.45
C ASP A 348 -8.62 6.52 15.86
N GLU A 349 -9.54 6.36 14.90
CA GLU A 349 -10.81 5.67 15.17
C GLU A 349 -10.71 4.16 14.88
N ILE A 350 -9.85 3.74 13.95
CA ILE A 350 -9.65 2.30 13.63
C ILE A 350 -8.78 1.64 14.70
N LEU A 351 -7.73 2.33 15.18
CA LEU A 351 -6.80 1.83 16.19
C LEU A 351 -6.58 2.90 17.25
N SER A 352 -6.35 2.45 18.48
CA SER A 352 -6.13 3.31 19.65
C SER A 352 -4.83 2.91 20.34
N ALA A 353 -4.34 3.75 21.27
CA ALA A 353 -3.10 3.46 22.00
C ALA A 353 -3.18 2.13 22.80
N ASP A 354 -4.36 1.77 23.30
CA ASP A 354 -4.61 0.49 23.99
C ASP A 354 -4.77 -0.70 23.03
N ARG A 355 -5.04 -0.44 21.75
CA ARG A 355 -5.21 -1.46 20.70
C ARG A 355 -4.51 -1.03 19.41
N PRO A 356 -3.16 -1.06 19.39
CA PRO A 356 -2.38 -0.49 18.30
C PRO A 356 -2.19 -1.44 17.10
N PHE A 357 -2.72 -2.67 17.16
CA PHE A 357 -2.60 -3.70 16.11
C PHE A 357 -3.97 -4.08 15.54
N LEU A 358 -4.01 -4.38 14.25
CA LEU A 358 -5.21 -4.86 13.57
C LEU A 358 -5.52 -6.30 13.97
N ASP A 359 -6.82 -6.62 13.98
CA ASP A 359 -7.30 -7.96 14.27
C ASP A 359 -6.91 -8.94 13.14
N ALA A 360 -6.31 -10.07 13.50
CA ALA A 360 -5.90 -11.09 12.54
C ALA A 360 -7.11 -11.80 11.90
N ASP A 361 -8.18 -12.02 12.66
CA ASP A 361 -9.30 -12.88 12.26
C ASP A 361 -10.50 -12.09 11.73
N LEU A 362 -10.58 -10.78 12.02
CA LEU A 362 -11.63 -9.89 11.55
C LEU A 362 -11.09 -8.80 10.62
N ASP A 363 -11.90 -8.45 9.61
CA ASP A 363 -11.63 -7.24 8.85
C ASP A 363 -11.73 -5.97 9.73
N PRO A 364 -10.96 -4.91 9.45
CA PRO A 364 -10.89 -3.71 10.28
C PRO A 364 -12.24 -3.04 10.53
N LYS A 365 -13.18 -3.12 9.59
CA LYS A 365 -14.51 -2.51 9.72
C LYS A 365 -15.40 -3.31 10.66
N CYS A 366 -15.40 -4.64 10.56
CA CYS A 366 -16.08 -5.52 11.51
C CYS A 366 -15.48 -5.38 12.91
N ALA A 367 -14.14 -5.40 13.03
CA ALA A 367 -13.46 -5.23 14.30
C ALA A 367 -13.81 -3.89 14.95
N TRP A 368 -13.86 -2.81 14.17
CA TRP A 368 -14.30 -1.51 14.65
C TRP A 368 -15.76 -1.51 15.11
N ALA A 369 -16.68 -2.09 14.34
CA ALA A 369 -18.09 -2.10 14.66
C ALA A 369 -18.40 -2.84 15.98
N LEU A 370 -17.73 -3.98 16.20
CA LEU A 370 -17.86 -4.76 17.44
C LEU A 370 -17.33 -4.04 18.70
N ARG A 371 -16.43 -3.06 18.53
CA ARG A 371 -15.94 -2.23 19.64
C ARG A 371 -16.85 -1.01 19.92
N ASN A 372 -17.72 -0.67 18.98
CA ASN A 372 -18.59 0.51 19.02
C ASN A 372 -20.07 0.08 18.96
N LEU A 373 -20.44 -0.97 19.70
CA LEU A 373 -21.79 -1.53 19.67
C LEU A 373 -22.87 -0.56 20.16
N ASP A 374 -22.50 0.43 20.95
CA ASP A 374 -23.36 1.55 21.36
C ASP A 374 -23.88 2.38 20.18
N ARG A 375 -23.18 2.33 19.03
CA ARG A 375 -23.58 3.01 17.78
C ARG A 375 -24.49 2.15 16.89
N PHE A 376 -24.82 0.95 17.33
CA PHE A 376 -25.62 -0.01 16.58
C PHE A 376 -26.85 -0.46 17.39
N PRO A 377 -27.95 -0.85 16.71
CA PRO A 377 -28.11 -0.95 15.27
C PRO A 377 -28.39 0.41 14.60
N VAL A 378 -27.93 0.55 13.36
CA VAL A 378 -28.20 1.72 12.51
C VAL A 378 -29.51 1.49 11.74
N ASP A 379 -30.47 2.41 11.86
CA ASP A 379 -31.70 2.35 11.06
C ASP A 379 -31.44 2.85 9.62
N VAL A 380 -31.48 1.93 8.65
CA VAL A 380 -31.21 2.23 7.24
C VAL A 380 -32.18 3.24 6.63
N ASN A 381 -33.36 3.44 7.23
CA ASN A 381 -34.34 4.39 6.74
C ASN A 381 -34.09 5.82 7.25
N ARG A 382 -33.23 5.99 8.25
CA ARG A 382 -32.97 7.30 8.90
C ARG A 382 -31.51 7.74 8.79
N ALA A 383 -30.57 6.80 8.88
CA ALA A 383 -29.13 7.06 8.97
C ALA A 383 -28.57 7.87 7.79
N ASP A 384 -27.65 8.79 8.02
CA ASP A 384 -27.00 9.51 6.93
C ASP A 384 -26.03 8.62 6.12
N TYR A 385 -25.42 9.21 5.07
CA TYR A 385 -24.49 8.48 4.22
C TYR A 385 -23.27 7.93 4.98
N LEU A 386 -22.70 8.72 5.89
CA LEU A 386 -21.49 8.35 6.65
C LEU A 386 -21.82 7.30 7.71
N GLU A 387 -22.97 7.41 8.37
CA GLU A 387 -23.48 6.39 9.30
C GLU A 387 -23.67 5.04 8.59
N LEU A 388 -24.29 5.03 7.41
CA LEU A 388 -24.40 3.81 6.58
C LEU A 388 -23.03 3.23 6.22
N LEU A 389 -22.05 4.09 5.96
CA LEU A 389 -20.67 3.65 5.70
C LEU A 389 -19.98 3.07 6.93
N ARG A 390 -20.49 3.24 8.15
CA ARG A 390 -19.94 2.58 9.35
C ARG A 390 -20.38 1.13 9.49
N VAL A 391 -21.52 0.75 8.91
CA VAL A 391 -22.10 -0.60 8.98
C VAL A 391 -21.28 -1.63 8.18
N PRO A 392 -20.76 -2.70 8.80
CA PRO A 392 -20.15 -3.81 8.06
C PRO A 392 -21.06 -4.40 6.98
N GLY A 393 -20.51 -4.66 5.79
CA GLY A 393 -21.29 -5.17 4.65
C GLY A 393 -22.04 -4.11 3.82
N ILE A 394 -22.05 -2.84 4.25
CA ILE A 394 -22.48 -1.70 3.43
C ILE A 394 -21.23 -0.96 2.93
N GLY A 395 -21.14 -0.70 1.63
CA GLY A 395 -20.07 0.07 0.99
C GLY A 395 -20.62 1.29 0.25
N PRO A 396 -19.77 2.15 -0.34
CA PRO A 396 -20.20 3.40 -1.00
C PRO A 396 -21.33 3.22 -2.00
N ARG A 397 -21.24 2.20 -2.87
CA ARG A 397 -22.28 1.90 -3.86
C ARG A 397 -23.60 1.49 -3.21
N SER A 398 -23.58 0.62 -2.19
CA SER A 398 -24.80 0.19 -1.51
C SER A 398 -25.37 1.27 -0.61
N ALA A 399 -24.55 2.08 0.06
CA ALA A 399 -24.99 3.26 0.80
C ALA A 399 -25.73 4.26 -0.11
N SER A 400 -25.16 4.60 -1.27
CA SER A 400 -25.84 5.49 -2.24
C SER A 400 -27.15 4.89 -2.78
N ARG A 401 -27.19 3.57 -3.01
CA ARG A 401 -28.41 2.87 -3.44
C ARG A 401 -29.48 2.87 -2.33
N ILE A 402 -29.10 2.70 -1.08
CA ILE A 402 -30.00 2.79 0.09
C ILE A 402 -30.62 4.19 0.17
N LEU A 403 -29.81 5.25 0.11
CA LEU A 403 -30.30 6.63 0.15
C LEU A 403 -31.29 6.92 -0.99
N ARG A 404 -30.98 6.48 -2.21
CA ARG A 404 -31.84 6.66 -3.37
C ARG A 404 -33.13 5.84 -3.28
N ALA A 405 -33.07 4.62 -2.76
CA ALA A 405 -34.24 3.76 -2.68
C ALA A 405 -35.20 4.22 -1.57
N ARG A 406 -34.67 4.60 -0.41
CA ARG A 406 -35.49 5.02 0.74
C ARG A 406 -36.20 6.36 0.56
N SER A 407 -35.74 7.20 -0.39
CA SER A 407 -36.41 8.45 -0.71
C SER A 407 -37.77 8.25 -1.38
N GLY A 408 -37.99 7.07 -2.00
CA GLY A 408 -39.28 6.70 -2.60
C GLY A 408 -40.20 5.99 -1.61
N SER A 409 -39.68 5.02 -0.85
CA SER A 409 -40.44 4.29 0.15
C SER A 409 -39.53 3.71 1.24
N ALA A 410 -40.07 3.52 2.44
CA ALA A 410 -39.32 2.89 3.53
C ALA A 410 -38.85 1.49 3.13
N LEU A 411 -37.55 1.24 3.27
CA LEU A 411 -36.94 -0.05 2.98
C LEU A 411 -37.35 -1.08 4.02
N LYS A 412 -37.55 -2.31 3.56
CA LYS A 412 -37.72 -3.51 4.38
C LYS A 412 -36.45 -4.36 4.35
N PRO A 413 -36.18 -5.22 5.34
CA PRO A 413 -34.95 -6.03 5.39
C PRO A 413 -34.68 -6.83 4.12
N GLU A 414 -35.72 -7.31 3.44
CA GLU A 414 -35.62 -8.14 2.23
C GLU A 414 -35.02 -7.36 1.04
N ALA A 415 -35.20 -6.03 1.01
CA ALA A 415 -34.70 -5.19 -0.08
C ALA A 415 -33.18 -4.96 0.00
N LEU A 416 -32.58 -5.08 1.19
CA LEU A 416 -31.17 -4.72 1.40
C LEU A 416 -30.20 -5.56 0.56
N GLN A 417 -30.46 -6.85 0.43
CA GLN A 417 -29.62 -7.73 -0.38
C GLN A 417 -29.62 -7.31 -1.85
N ALA A 418 -30.77 -6.94 -2.41
CA ALA A 418 -30.92 -6.47 -3.79
C ALA A 418 -30.19 -5.14 -4.04
N LEU A 419 -30.01 -4.31 -3.01
CA LEU A 419 -29.22 -3.07 -3.08
C LEU A 419 -27.71 -3.32 -3.03
N GLY A 420 -27.27 -4.57 -2.85
CA GLY A 420 -25.87 -4.97 -2.77
C GLY A 420 -25.29 -4.90 -1.36
N VAL A 421 -26.13 -4.97 -0.33
CA VAL A 421 -25.68 -5.11 1.07
C VAL A 421 -25.27 -6.56 1.32
N VAL A 422 -24.11 -6.76 1.92
CA VAL A 422 -23.64 -8.09 2.34
C VAL A 422 -24.30 -8.45 3.66
N MET A 423 -25.49 -9.07 3.59
CA MET A 423 -26.33 -9.36 4.76
C MET A 423 -25.65 -10.26 5.80
N LYS A 424 -24.76 -11.17 5.38
CA LYS A 424 -23.94 -11.98 6.31
C LYS A 424 -23.12 -11.13 7.30
N ARG A 425 -22.82 -9.88 6.96
CA ARG A 425 -22.14 -8.93 7.84
C ARG A 425 -23.09 -7.88 8.41
N ALA A 426 -23.97 -7.32 7.58
CA ALA A 426 -24.81 -6.18 7.97
C ALA A 426 -25.94 -6.54 8.95
N ALA A 427 -26.44 -7.78 8.94
CA ALA A 427 -27.62 -8.16 9.72
C ALA A 427 -27.49 -7.93 11.23
N PHE A 428 -26.26 -7.94 11.76
CA PHE A 428 -25.98 -7.69 13.18
C PHE A 428 -26.02 -6.21 13.59
N PHE A 429 -25.99 -5.31 12.61
CA PHE A 429 -25.69 -3.89 12.82
C PHE A 429 -26.76 -2.96 12.27
N VAL A 430 -27.86 -3.48 11.70
CA VAL A 430 -28.89 -2.64 11.08
C VAL A 430 -30.29 -2.99 11.53
N THR A 431 -31.16 -1.99 11.45
CA THR A 431 -32.61 -2.16 11.43
C THR A 431 -33.20 -1.46 10.22
N CYS A 432 -34.43 -1.83 9.86
CA CYS A 432 -35.26 -1.14 8.88
C CYS A 432 -36.52 -0.65 9.59
N SER A 433 -36.59 0.63 9.98
CA SER A 433 -37.71 1.18 10.76
C SER A 433 -38.00 0.36 12.03
N GLY A 434 -36.95 0.03 12.80
CA GLY A 434 -37.03 -0.80 14.00
C GLY A 434 -37.14 -2.31 13.76
N THR A 435 -37.30 -2.77 12.51
CA THR A 435 -37.34 -4.21 12.19
C THR A 435 -35.93 -4.75 11.99
N VAL A 436 -35.55 -5.78 12.74
CA VAL A 436 -34.23 -6.45 12.63
C VAL A 436 -34.24 -7.46 11.47
N PRO A 437 -33.22 -7.48 10.58
CA PRO A 437 -33.09 -8.50 9.56
C PRO A 437 -32.88 -9.90 10.14
N ARG A 438 -33.42 -10.93 9.47
CA ARG A 438 -33.15 -12.32 9.81
C ARG A 438 -31.79 -12.75 9.28
N ILE A 439 -31.04 -13.53 10.05
CA ILE A 439 -29.80 -14.17 9.60
C ILE A 439 -30.17 -15.49 8.91
N ALA A 440 -29.73 -15.67 7.66
CA ALA A 440 -29.95 -16.91 6.94
C ALA A 440 -29.31 -18.10 7.69
N GLY A 441 -30.11 -19.11 8.02
CA GLY A 441 -29.66 -20.32 8.74
C GLY A 441 -29.74 -20.27 10.26
N SER A 442 -30.27 -19.20 10.87
CA SER A 442 -30.50 -19.10 12.31
C SER A 442 -31.97 -18.84 12.64
N MET A 443 -32.51 -19.57 13.62
CA MET A 443 -33.85 -19.29 14.20
C MET A 443 -33.84 -18.10 15.18
N LYS A 444 -32.66 -17.58 15.54
CA LYS A 444 -32.51 -16.43 16.44
C LYS A 444 -32.49 -15.12 15.64
N SER A 445 -33.15 -14.07 16.15
CA SER A 445 -32.92 -12.70 15.70
C SER A 445 -31.43 -12.35 15.85
N ALA A 446 -30.92 -11.44 15.03
CA ALA A 446 -29.56 -10.94 15.16
C ALA A 446 -29.41 -10.15 16.47
N ASN A 447 -29.31 -10.82 17.61
CA ASN A 447 -29.04 -10.18 18.89
C ASN A 447 -27.53 -9.87 18.95
N PRO A 448 -27.11 -8.62 19.25
CA PRO A 448 -25.73 -8.17 19.16
C PRO A 448 -24.91 -8.59 20.38
N GLU A 449 -24.99 -9.86 20.81
CA GLU A 449 -23.98 -10.36 21.73
C GLU A 449 -22.65 -10.40 20.99
N ALA A 450 -21.71 -9.57 21.44
CA ALA A 450 -20.43 -9.32 20.78
C ALA A 450 -19.68 -10.62 20.43
N ALA A 451 -19.77 -11.63 21.31
CA ALA A 451 -19.14 -12.94 21.11
C ALA A 451 -19.74 -13.70 19.92
N PHE A 452 -21.07 -13.75 19.80
CA PHE A 452 -21.75 -14.40 18.69
C PHE A 452 -21.50 -13.68 17.37
N ALA A 453 -21.61 -12.36 17.37
CA ALA A 453 -21.34 -11.54 16.19
C ALA A 453 -19.87 -11.69 15.74
N ARG A 454 -18.91 -11.69 16.67
CA ARG A 454 -17.51 -11.95 16.36
C ARG A 454 -17.32 -13.30 15.67
N ALA A 455 -17.85 -14.39 16.24
CA ALA A 455 -17.70 -15.72 15.68
C ALA A 455 -18.27 -15.82 14.25
N ALA A 456 -19.41 -15.17 13.99
CA ALA A 456 -20.03 -15.16 12.67
C ALA A 456 -19.30 -14.30 11.63
N LEU A 457 -18.49 -13.32 12.07
CA LEU A 457 -17.82 -12.36 11.21
C LEU A 457 -16.37 -12.71 10.87
N VAL A 458 -15.81 -13.78 11.47
CA VAL A 458 -14.49 -14.31 11.10
C VAL A 458 -14.45 -14.59 9.60
N ASP A 459 -13.49 -13.97 8.89
CA ASP A 459 -13.49 -13.93 7.43
C ASP A 459 -12.65 -15.04 6.77
N GLY A 460 -12.03 -15.88 7.60
CA GLY A 460 -11.17 -16.99 7.18
C GLY A 460 -9.92 -16.54 6.43
N ALA A 461 -9.55 -15.25 6.47
CA ALA A 461 -8.36 -14.76 5.78
C ALA A 461 -7.08 -15.44 6.29
N ARG A 462 -7.01 -15.73 7.59
CA ARG A 462 -5.92 -16.47 8.20
C ARG A 462 -5.72 -17.86 7.60
N GLU A 463 -6.80 -18.62 7.43
CA GLU A 463 -6.77 -19.96 6.82
C GLU A 463 -6.37 -19.88 5.34
N LYS A 464 -6.95 -18.95 4.58
CA LYS A 464 -6.68 -18.78 3.15
C LYS A 464 -5.26 -18.32 2.85
N LEU A 465 -4.74 -17.39 3.66
CA LEU A 465 -3.40 -16.84 3.47
C LEU A 465 -2.31 -17.72 4.09
N GLY A 466 -2.65 -18.55 5.08
CA GLY A 466 -1.73 -19.51 5.68
C GLY A 466 -1.08 -20.44 4.64
N GLY A 467 -1.85 -20.90 3.64
CA GLY A 467 -1.31 -21.70 2.53
C GLY A 467 -0.59 -20.90 1.43
N THR A 468 -0.58 -19.57 1.50
CA THR A 468 0.12 -18.68 0.54
C THR A 468 1.39 -18.06 1.10
N GLN A 469 1.63 -18.22 2.41
CA GLN A 469 2.93 -17.98 3.02
C GLN A 469 3.86 -19.01 2.38
N LEU A 470 4.59 -18.57 1.35
CA LEU A 470 5.44 -19.43 0.53
C LEU A 470 6.22 -20.40 1.41
N GLU A 471 5.86 -21.68 1.35
CA GLU A 471 6.83 -22.76 1.36
C GLU A 471 7.75 -22.49 0.17
N PHE A 472 8.74 -21.64 0.40
CA PHE A 472 9.94 -21.71 -0.40
C PHE A 472 10.54 -23.07 -0.06
N ASP A 473 10.40 -24.01 -0.97
CA ASP A 473 11.07 -25.30 -0.92
C ASP A 473 12.58 -25.03 -1.03
N TRP A 474 13.24 -24.87 0.13
CA TRP A 474 14.66 -24.53 0.24
C TRP A 474 15.57 -25.76 0.16
N ASP A 475 15.01 -26.97 0.03
CA ASP A 475 15.74 -28.25 0.05
C ASP A 475 16.04 -28.82 -1.35
N ALA A 476 16.19 -27.96 -2.37
CA ALA A 476 16.84 -28.35 -3.62
C ALA A 476 18.35 -28.04 -3.56
N SER A 477 19.06 -28.72 -2.67
CA SER A 477 20.53 -28.79 -2.66
C SER A 477 20.96 -30.15 -2.08
N ALA A 478 20.85 -31.19 -2.91
CA ALA A 478 21.64 -32.40 -2.83
C ALA A 478 22.44 -32.53 -4.13
#